data_AF-A0A9C9KB41-F1
#
_entry.id   AF-A0A9C9KB41-F1
#
_cell.length_a   1.000
_cell.length_b   1.000
_cell.length_c   1.000
_cell.angle_alpha   90.00
_cell.angle_beta   90.00
_cell.angle_gamma   90.00
#
_symmetry.space_group_name_H-M   'P 1'
#
loop_
_entity.id
_entity.type
_entity.pdbx_description
1 polymer ?
#
loop_
_entity_poly.entity_id
_entity_poly.type
_entity_poly.pdbx_seq_one_letter_code
_entity_poly.pdbx_strand_id
1 'polypeptide(L)'
;PDSRVINMIRDPRPVLLSQKNKWKRRWMGYKNFPLKESIRTKINYHPITISMLWNASVRAVNPFTGHPRVLVVKFEDLLTDSETEVRRICDFLGVDFYKEMLDIPQGGSSLKKFTTNKGIDSSRVEAWRKGGLNPTEIYLCQKITGTLMKKYGYEPESTKVNPLILPWYLFSLPVKLLMSFILNLKRMKSIPEAIKRRLL
;
A
#
# COMPACT_ATOMS: atom_id res chain seq x y z
N PRO A 1 0.58 25.46 12.57
CA PRO A 1 1.51 24.87 11.58
C PRO A 1 0.98 25.08 10.15
N ASP A 2 1.80 25.60 9.23
CA ASP A 2 1.42 25.97 7.84
C ASP A 2 1.87 24.97 6.78
N SER A 3 2.16 23.73 7.18
CA SER A 3 2.64 22.70 6.27
C SER A 3 1.59 22.31 5.22
N ARG A 4 2.05 22.05 3.99
CA ARG A 4 1.28 21.39 2.92
C ARG A 4 1.40 19.87 3.05
N VAL A 5 0.33 19.16 2.73
CA VAL A 5 0.27 17.69 2.82
C VAL A 5 -0.09 17.11 1.46
N ILE A 6 0.70 16.16 0.98
CA ILE A 6 0.36 15.34 -0.19
C ILE A 6 0.05 13.94 0.30
N ASN A 7 -1.16 13.47 0.03
CA ASN A 7 -1.59 12.11 0.33
C ASN A 7 -1.73 11.30 -0.96
N MET A 8 -0.93 10.25 -1.09
CA MET A 8 -1.01 9.34 -2.22
C MET A 8 -1.97 8.19 -1.94
N ILE A 9 -2.88 7.93 -2.87
CA ILE A 9 -3.80 6.78 -2.84
C ILE A 9 -3.41 5.83 -3.96
N ARG A 10 -3.53 4.54 -3.71
CA ARG A 10 -3.21 3.48 -4.66
C ARG A 10 -4.27 2.40 -4.57
N ASP A 11 -4.53 1.72 -5.67
CA ASP A 11 -5.38 0.52 -5.68
C ASP A 11 -4.95 -0.45 -4.55
N PRO A 12 -5.89 -0.92 -3.71
CA PRO A 12 -5.55 -1.77 -2.58
C PRO A 12 -4.98 -3.14 -2.99
N ARG A 13 -5.26 -3.63 -4.21
CA ARG A 13 -4.79 -4.94 -4.72
C ARG A 13 -3.28 -4.99 -4.95
N PRO A 14 -2.64 -4.07 -5.69
CA PRO A 14 -1.19 -4.03 -5.77
C PRO A 14 -0.51 -3.66 -4.44
N VAL A 15 -1.18 -2.90 -3.56
CA VAL A 15 -0.70 -2.67 -2.18
C VAL A 15 -0.66 -4.00 -1.41
N LEU A 16 -1.71 -4.80 -1.50
CA LEU A 16 -1.80 -6.11 -0.86
C LEU A 16 -0.68 -7.05 -1.32
N LEU A 17 -0.47 -7.15 -2.64
CA LEU A 17 0.60 -7.96 -3.23
C LEU A 17 1.99 -7.48 -2.76
N SER A 18 2.19 -6.16 -2.71
CA SER A 18 3.43 -5.55 -2.22
C SER A 18 3.74 -5.93 -0.77
N GLN A 19 2.73 -5.93 0.11
CA GLN A 19 2.87 -6.37 1.49
C GLN A 19 3.13 -7.89 1.58
N LYS A 20 2.42 -8.70 0.79
CA LYS A 20 2.61 -10.16 0.73
C LYS A 20 4.04 -10.54 0.37
N ASN A 21 4.67 -9.81 -0.56
CA ASN A 21 6.03 -10.06 -1.01
C ASN A 21 7.10 -9.35 -0.17
N LYS A 22 6.74 -8.56 0.85
CA LYS A 22 7.70 -7.78 1.63
C LYS A 22 8.77 -8.62 2.31
N TRP A 23 8.45 -9.84 2.74
CA TRP A 23 9.41 -10.77 3.32
C TRP A 23 10.50 -11.20 2.33
N LYS A 24 10.21 -11.16 1.02
CA LYS A 24 11.14 -11.54 -0.04
C LYS A 24 12.25 -10.51 -0.28
N ARG A 25 12.18 -9.32 0.34
CA ARG A 25 13.12 -8.20 0.11
C ARG A 25 14.59 -8.61 0.28
N ARG A 26 14.89 -9.52 1.22
CA ARG A 26 16.22 -10.11 1.38
C ARG A 26 16.80 -10.67 0.08
N TRP A 27 15.99 -11.35 -0.72
CA TRP A 27 16.41 -11.96 -2.00
C TRP A 27 16.27 -11.01 -3.20
N MET A 28 15.80 -9.77 -3.01
CA MET A 28 15.63 -8.76 -4.06
C MET A 28 16.75 -7.70 -4.08
N GLY A 29 17.92 -8.02 -3.50
CA GLY A 29 19.10 -7.14 -3.55
C GLY A 29 19.20 -6.13 -2.40
N TYR A 30 18.35 -6.23 -1.38
CA TYR A 30 18.52 -5.45 -0.14
C TYR A 30 19.61 -6.10 0.71
N LYS A 31 20.87 -5.67 0.48
CA LYS A 31 22.09 -6.26 1.07
C LYS A 31 22.07 -6.38 2.60
N ASN A 32 21.26 -5.57 3.29
CA ASN A 32 21.20 -5.50 4.76
C ASN A 32 19.82 -5.85 5.35
N PHE A 33 18.97 -6.68 4.71
CA PHE A 33 17.68 -7.05 5.29
C PHE A 33 17.80 -8.27 6.24
N PRO A 34 17.67 -8.10 7.58
CA PRO A 34 17.88 -9.20 8.53
C PRO A 34 16.84 -10.31 8.40
N LEU A 35 17.22 -11.56 8.70
CA LEU A 35 16.29 -12.70 8.63
C LEU A 35 15.09 -12.52 9.58
N LYS A 36 15.33 -11.97 10.78
CA LYS A 36 14.27 -11.61 11.75
C LYS A 36 13.23 -10.65 11.13
N GLU A 37 13.67 -9.70 10.31
CA GLU A 37 12.78 -8.76 9.61
C GLU A 37 12.00 -9.42 8.46
N SER A 38 12.59 -10.39 7.76
CA SER A 38 11.86 -11.24 6.79
C SER A 38 10.77 -12.06 7.45
N ILE A 39 11.06 -12.72 8.57
CA ILE A 39 10.07 -13.50 9.31
C ILE A 39 8.95 -12.59 9.82
N ARG A 40 9.29 -11.46 10.45
CA ARG A 40 8.33 -10.47 10.94
C ARG A 40 7.41 -9.96 9.84
N THR A 41 7.97 -9.54 8.70
CA THR A 41 7.15 -9.03 7.59
C THR A 41 6.28 -10.11 6.95
N LYS A 42 6.71 -11.38 6.96
CA LYS A 42 5.87 -12.53 6.57
C LYS A 42 4.70 -12.75 7.54
N ILE A 43 4.94 -12.61 8.84
CA ILE A 43 3.91 -12.79 9.87
C ILE A 43 2.92 -11.61 9.87
N ASN A 44 3.41 -10.39 9.69
CA ASN A 44 2.58 -9.18 9.62
C ASN A 44 1.62 -9.16 8.43
N TYR A 45 1.86 -9.97 7.39
CA TYR A 45 0.94 -10.07 6.27
C TYR A 45 -0.27 -10.93 6.64
N HIS A 46 -1.45 -10.34 6.50
CA HIS A 46 -2.74 -11.01 6.50
C HIS A 46 -3.71 -10.21 5.63
N PRO A 47 -4.46 -10.82 4.69
CA PRO A 47 -5.21 -10.05 3.70
C PRO A 47 -6.25 -9.12 4.31
N ILE A 48 -6.98 -9.61 5.30
CA ILE A 48 -7.97 -8.82 6.03
C ILE A 48 -7.32 -7.61 6.73
N THR A 49 -6.20 -7.82 7.42
CA THR A 49 -5.51 -6.76 8.19
C THR A 49 -4.94 -5.69 7.27
N ILE A 50 -4.32 -6.06 6.16
CA ILE A 50 -3.76 -5.10 5.21
C ILE A 50 -4.87 -4.28 4.56
N SER A 51 -6.00 -4.91 4.21
CA SER A 51 -7.16 -4.21 3.65
C SER A 51 -7.83 -3.26 4.64
N MET A 52 -7.93 -3.65 5.92
CA MET A 52 -8.41 -2.76 7.00
C MET A 52 -7.48 -1.56 7.21
N LEU A 53 -6.16 -1.78 7.21
CA LEU A 53 -5.17 -0.70 7.31
C LEU A 53 -5.23 0.26 6.13
N TRP A 54 -5.43 -0.26 4.91
CA TRP A 54 -5.65 0.58 3.73
C TRP A 54 -6.91 1.44 3.90
N ASN A 55 -8.03 0.86 4.34
CA ASN A 55 -9.25 1.60 4.62
C ASN A 55 -9.05 2.70 5.66
N ALA A 56 -8.37 2.38 6.78
CA ALA A 56 -8.09 3.35 7.82
C ALA A 56 -7.24 4.52 7.29
N SER A 57 -6.21 4.23 6.48
CA SER A 57 -5.36 5.24 5.85
C SER A 57 -6.15 6.16 4.91
N VAL A 58 -7.00 5.60 4.06
CA VAL A 58 -7.80 6.37 3.11
C VAL A 58 -8.92 7.15 3.81
N ARG A 59 -9.51 6.61 4.88
CA ARG A 59 -10.49 7.34 5.70
C ARG A 59 -9.88 8.52 6.43
N ALA A 60 -8.62 8.43 6.86
CA ALA A 60 -7.96 9.51 7.58
C ALA A 60 -7.78 10.78 6.74
N VAL A 61 -7.63 10.66 5.41
CA VAL A 61 -7.52 11.83 4.51
C VAL A 61 -8.88 12.37 4.06
N ASN A 62 -9.94 11.56 4.08
CA ASN A 62 -11.25 11.92 3.52
C ASN A 62 -11.81 13.26 4.01
N PRO A 63 -11.72 13.65 5.30
CA PRO A 63 -12.22 14.95 5.77
C PRO A 63 -11.48 16.15 5.16
N PHE A 64 -10.30 15.94 4.57
CA PHE A 64 -9.40 17.00 4.12
C PHE A 64 -9.29 17.11 2.60
N THR A 65 -10.03 16.32 1.81
CA THR A 65 -9.86 16.25 0.35
C THR A 65 -10.17 17.56 -0.40
N GLY A 66 -10.81 18.54 0.25
CA GLY A 66 -11.04 19.89 -0.29
C GLY A 66 -10.21 20.98 0.40
N HIS A 67 -9.35 20.64 1.35
CA HIS A 67 -8.57 21.63 2.07
C HIS A 67 -7.44 22.17 1.18
N PRO A 68 -7.22 23.50 1.07
CA PRO A 68 -6.26 24.09 0.12
C PRO A 68 -4.79 23.69 0.37
N ARG A 69 -4.48 23.20 1.57
CA ARG A 69 -3.16 22.64 1.95
C ARG A 69 -3.08 21.11 1.90
N VAL A 70 -4.07 20.43 1.32
CA VAL A 70 -4.08 18.97 1.17
C VAL A 70 -4.32 18.60 -0.28
N LEU A 71 -3.35 17.93 -0.88
CA LEU A 71 -3.44 17.39 -2.23
C LEU A 71 -3.57 15.87 -2.17
N VAL A 72 -4.61 15.32 -2.81
CA VAL A 72 -4.72 13.88 -3.04
C VAL A 72 -4.25 13.56 -4.46
N VAL A 73 -3.33 12.60 -4.54
CA VAL A 73 -2.73 12.10 -5.79
C VAL A 73 -2.97 10.61 -5.90
N LYS A 74 -3.42 10.13 -7.06
CA LYS A 74 -3.51 8.69 -7.33
C LYS A 74 -2.18 8.19 -7.88
N PHE A 75 -1.70 7.09 -7.32
CA PHE A 75 -0.47 6.44 -7.77
C PHE A 75 -0.58 6.03 -9.24
N GLU A 76 -1.75 5.53 -9.66
CA GLU A 76 -2.00 5.12 -11.04
C GLU A 76 -1.90 6.30 -12.00
N ASP A 77 -2.53 7.43 -11.68
CA ASP A 77 -2.49 8.65 -12.51
C ASP A 77 -1.05 9.18 -12.60
N LEU A 78 -0.31 9.17 -11.48
CA LEU A 78 1.12 9.54 -11.47
C LEU A 78 1.98 8.62 -12.37
N LEU A 79 1.56 7.37 -12.59
CA LEU A 79 2.27 6.44 -13.47
C LEU A 79 1.85 6.53 -14.95
N THR A 80 0.60 6.90 -15.23
CA THR A 80 0.05 6.91 -16.59
C THR A 80 0.03 8.29 -17.23
N ASP A 81 -0.05 9.34 -16.42
CA ASP A 81 -0.06 10.76 -16.82
C ASP A 81 0.92 11.57 -15.95
N SER A 82 2.17 11.13 -15.96
CA SER A 82 3.18 11.59 -15.01
C SER A 82 3.53 13.07 -15.11
N GLU A 83 3.65 13.61 -16.32
CA GLU A 83 4.00 15.03 -16.49
C GLU A 83 2.91 15.93 -15.90
N THR A 84 1.65 15.66 -16.23
CA THR A 84 0.49 16.40 -15.72
C THR A 84 0.42 16.33 -14.20
N GLU A 85 0.52 15.13 -13.62
CA GLU A 85 0.43 14.97 -12.17
C GLU A 85 1.63 15.60 -11.43
N VAL A 86 2.85 15.50 -11.97
CA VAL A 86 4.03 16.14 -11.36
C VAL A 86 3.94 17.67 -11.47
N ARG A 87 3.46 18.24 -12.59
CA ARG A 87 3.18 19.68 -12.70
C ARG A 87 2.16 20.13 -11.66
N ARG A 88 1.03 19.42 -11.54
CA ARG A 88 -0.01 19.69 -10.53
C ARG A 88 0.55 19.64 -9.10
N ILE A 89 1.47 18.71 -8.81
CA ILE A 89 2.15 18.64 -7.52
C ILE A 89 3.08 19.85 -7.32
N CYS A 90 3.88 20.22 -8.34
CA CYS A 90 4.75 21.38 -8.31
C CYS A 90 3.97 22.67 -8.05
N ASP A 91 2.85 22.88 -8.75
CA ASP A 91 1.95 24.04 -8.57
C ASP A 91 1.40 24.10 -7.15
N PHE A 92 0.93 22.97 -6.62
CA PHE A 92 0.47 22.87 -5.23
C PHE A 92 1.57 23.21 -4.23
N LEU A 93 2.82 22.82 -4.51
CA LEU A 93 3.98 23.10 -3.67
C LEU A 93 4.57 24.50 -3.91
N GLY A 94 4.16 25.22 -4.95
CA GLY A 94 4.71 26.53 -5.33
C GLY A 94 6.18 26.44 -5.75
N VAL A 95 6.55 25.38 -6.48
CA VAL A 95 7.90 25.18 -7.03
C VAL A 95 7.82 24.98 -8.54
N ASP A 96 8.89 25.30 -9.26
CA ASP A 96 8.93 25.14 -10.71
C ASP A 96 8.99 23.65 -11.12
N PHE A 97 8.34 23.33 -12.23
CA PHE A 97 8.44 22.01 -12.86
C PHE A 97 9.68 21.94 -13.77
N TYR A 98 10.46 20.88 -13.61
CA TYR A 98 11.59 20.55 -14.48
C TYR A 98 11.39 19.16 -15.09
N LYS A 99 11.65 19.00 -16.40
CA LYS A 99 11.41 17.75 -17.12
C LYS A 99 12.21 16.57 -16.55
N GLU A 100 13.37 16.87 -15.98
CA GLU A 100 14.28 15.95 -15.30
C GLU A 100 13.63 15.28 -14.07
N MET A 101 12.58 15.88 -13.49
CA MET A 101 11.81 15.26 -12.40
C MET A 101 11.10 13.97 -12.83
N LEU A 102 10.92 13.76 -14.14
CA LEU A 102 10.38 12.52 -14.71
C LEU A 102 11.47 11.45 -14.94
N ASP A 103 12.75 11.82 -14.99
CA ASP A 103 13.89 10.93 -15.25
C ASP A 103 14.45 10.29 -13.97
N ILE A 104 13.61 9.59 -13.22
CA ILE A 104 13.99 8.96 -11.95
C ILE A 104 14.53 7.53 -12.12
N PRO A 105 15.49 7.07 -11.29
CA PRO A 105 15.93 5.67 -11.32
C PRO A 105 14.80 4.69 -11.00
N GLN A 106 14.63 3.65 -11.82
CA GLN A 106 13.66 2.60 -11.55
C GLN A 106 14.19 1.64 -10.46
N GLY A 107 13.68 1.74 -9.24
CA GLY A 107 14.16 0.94 -8.11
C GLY A 107 13.22 0.92 -6.89
N GLY A 108 13.61 0.23 -5.82
CA GLY A 108 12.97 0.35 -4.50
C GLY A 108 11.62 -0.36 -4.28
N SER A 109 11.10 -1.10 -5.26
CA SER A 109 9.85 -1.86 -5.10
C SER A 109 10.10 -3.25 -4.49
N SER A 110 9.13 -3.78 -3.75
CA SER A 110 9.12 -5.18 -3.27
C SER A 110 8.79 -6.20 -4.36
N LEU A 111 8.86 -5.80 -5.64
CA LEU A 111 8.50 -6.64 -6.79
C LEU A 111 9.62 -6.84 -7.81
N LYS A 112 10.64 -5.96 -7.86
CA LYS A 112 11.77 -6.06 -8.82
C LYS A 112 13.08 -5.59 -8.18
N LYS A 113 14.22 -6.12 -8.67
CA LYS A 113 15.56 -5.61 -8.35
C LYS A 113 15.74 -4.19 -8.91
N PHE A 114 16.68 -3.44 -8.36
CA PHE A 114 17.10 -2.15 -8.93
C PHE A 114 17.58 -2.37 -10.38
N THR A 115 17.09 -1.55 -11.30
CA THR A 115 17.50 -1.56 -12.71
C THR A 115 18.28 -0.29 -13.03
N THR A 116 19.09 -0.33 -14.08
CA THR A 116 19.74 0.85 -14.66
C THR A 116 18.76 1.74 -15.43
N ASN A 117 17.56 1.23 -15.75
CA ASN A 117 16.51 1.97 -16.43
C ASN A 117 16.05 3.16 -15.59
N LYS A 118 15.77 4.28 -16.27
CA LYS A 118 15.18 5.48 -15.68
C LYS A 118 13.78 5.73 -16.25
N GLY A 119 13.04 6.61 -15.61
CA GLY A 119 11.68 6.98 -16.00
C GLY A 119 10.60 6.21 -15.25
N ILE A 120 9.35 6.50 -15.59
CA ILE A 120 8.18 6.04 -14.83
C ILE A 120 7.61 4.74 -15.43
N ASP A 121 7.52 3.69 -14.61
CA ASP A 121 7.13 2.34 -15.03
C ASP A 121 5.62 2.12 -14.83
N SER A 122 4.83 2.43 -15.87
CA SER A 122 3.37 2.27 -15.89
C SER A 122 2.91 0.80 -15.77
N SER A 123 3.77 -0.17 -16.08
CA SER A 123 3.46 -1.60 -15.95
C SER A 123 3.17 -2.05 -14.50
N ARG A 124 3.45 -1.18 -13.52
CA ARG A 124 3.23 -1.42 -12.09
C ARG A 124 1.79 -1.22 -11.63
N VAL A 125 0.95 -0.58 -12.44
CA VAL A 125 -0.48 -0.39 -12.14
C VAL A 125 -1.15 -1.75 -12.00
N GLU A 126 -0.98 -2.61 -13.00
CA GLU A 126 -1.66 -3.90 -13.09
C GLU A 126 -0.78 -5.11 -12.72
N ALA A 127 0.38 -4.88 -12.10
CA ALA A 127 1.33 -5.96 -11.77
C ALA A 127 0.70 -7.09 -10.92
N TRP A 128 -0.35 -6.79 -10.17
CA TRP A 128 -1.09 -7.76 -9.36
C TRP A 128 -1.90 -8.76 -10.18
N ARG A 129 -2.28 -8.42 -11.42
CA ARG A 129 -2.95 -9.34 -12.37
C ARG A 129 -2.05 -10.49 -12.82
N LYS A 130 -0.73 -10.28 -12.79
CA LYS A 130 0.28 -11.30 -13.18
C LYS A 130 0.42 -12.43 -12.14
N GLY A 131 -0.35 -12.37 -11.05
CA GLY A 131 -0.39 -13.39 -10.00
C GLY A 131 0.25 -12.94 -8.69
N GLY A 132 0.46 -13.91 -7.80
CA GLY A 132 1.00 -13.70 -6.46
C GLY A 132 -0.07 -13.47 -5.39
N LEU A 133 -1.26 -12.97 -5.74
CA LEU A 133 -2.46 -13.04 -4.90
C LEU A 133 -3.36 -14.19 -5.37
N ASN A 134 -3.90 -14.96 -4.43
CA ASN A 134 -4.94 -15.94 -4.76
C ASN A 134 -6.32 -15.24 -4.87
N PRO A 135 -7.30 -15.85 -5.55
CA PRO A 135 -8.63 -15.24 -5.72
C PRO A 135 -9.34 -14.88 -4.42
N THR A 136 -9.11 -15.62 -3.33
CA THR A 136 -9.72 -15.37 -2.02
C THR A 136 -9.11 -14.15 -1.32
N GLU A 137 -7.81 -13.89 -1.49
CA GLU A 137 -7.16 -12.67 -1.03
C GLU A 137 -7.70 -11.44 -1.75
N ILE A 138 -7.88 -11.53 -3.08
CA ILE A 138 -8.47 -10.46 -3.88
C ILE A 138 -9.93 -10.22 -3.43
N TYR A 139 -10.71 -11.29 -3.25
CA TYR A 139 -12.07 -11.22 -2.75
C TYR A 139 -12.16 -10.49 -1.41
N LEU A 140 -11.38 -10.93 -0.40
CA LEU A 140 -11.35 -10.32 0.92
C LEU A 140 -10.97 -8.84 0.84
N CYS A 141 -9.97 -8.52 0.02
CA CYS A 141 -9.53 -7.15 -0.20
C CYS A 141 -10.65 -6.26 -0.74
N GLN A 142 -11.27 -6.68 -1.84
CA GLN A 142 -12.36 -5.94 -2.48
C GLN A 142 -13.59 -5.84 -1.59
N LYS A 143 -13.91 -6.91 -0.84
CA LYS A 143 -15.04 -6.92 0.10
C LYS A 143 -14.86 -5.90 1.21
N ILE A 144 -13.64 -5.77 1.75
CA ILE A 144 -13.32 -4.83 2.83
C ILE A 144 -13.20 -3.40 2.30
N THR A 145 -12.53 -3.21 1.17
CA THR A 145 -12.16 -1.89 0.65
C THR A 145 -13.15 -1.30 -0.36
N GLY A 146 -14.15 -2.07 -0.79
CA GLY A 146 -15.03 -1.79 -1.92
C GLY A 146 -15.67 -0.39 -1.94
N THR A 147 -16.15 0.12 -0.81
CA THR A 147 -16.75 1.47 -0.75
C THR A 147 -15.74 2.56 -1.12
N LEU A 148 -14.53 2.49 -0.57
CA LEU A 148 -13.48 3.47 -0.85
C LEU A 148 -12.80 3.21 -2.19
N MET A 149 -12.71 1.95 -2.63
CA MET A 149 -12.29 1.60 -3.99
C MET A 149 -13.14 2.35 -5.02
N LYS A 150 -14.47 2.20 -4.93
CA LYS A 150 -15.42 2.90 -5.81
C LYS A 150 -15.29 4.41 -5.75
N LYS A 151 -15.13 4.99 -4.54
CA LYS A 151 -14.90 6.44 -4.37
C LYS A 151 -13.71 6.96 -5.19
N TYR A 152 -12.65 6.16 -5.32
CA TYR A 152 -11.44 6.54 -6.06
C TYR A 152 -11.35 5.93 -7.46
N GLY A 153 -12.47 5.41 -7.99
CA GLY A 153 -12.57 4.88 -9.36
C GLY A 153 -11.93 3.51 -9.57
N TYR A 154 -11.72 2.73 -8.50
CA TYR A 154 -11.23 1.36 -8.60
C TYR A 154 -12.40 0.38 -8.64
N GLU A 155 -12.65 -0.22 -9.79
CA GLU A 155 -13.74 -1.20 -9.93
C GLU A 155 -13.34 -2.58 -9.40
N PRO A 156 -14.21 -3.23 -8.59
CA PRO A 156 -14.02 -4.61 -8.18
C PRO A 156 -14.07 -5.58 -9.35
N GLU A 157 -13.31 -6.67 -9.26
CA GLU A 157 -13.34 -7.74 -10.24
C GLU A 157 -14.02 -9.00 -9.72
N SER A 158 -14.53 -9.81 -10.65
CA SER A 158 -15.05 -11.13 -10.33
C SER A 158 -13.93 -12.04 -9.84
N THR A 159 -14.15 -12.69 -8.70
CA THR A 159 -13.18 -13.58 -8.07
C THR A 159 -13.82 -14.93 -7.75
N LYS A 160 -13.14 -16.02 -8.10
CA LYS A 160 -13.55 -17.40 -7.72
C LYS A 160 -13.07 -17.71 -6.30
N VAL A 161 -13.90 -17.44 -5.30
CA VAL A 161 -13.56 -17.68 -3.89
C VAL A 161 -13.34 -19.18 -3.64
N ASN A 162 -12.26 -19.52 -2.95
CA ASN A 162 -12.02 -20.90 -2.55
C ASN A 162 -12.65 -21.12 -1.16
N PRO A 163 -13.62 -22.06 -1.04
CA PRO A 163 -14.39 -22.27 0.18
C PRO A 163 -13.58 -22.83 1.35
N LEU A 164 -12.39 -23.40 1.11
CA LEU A 164 -11.49 -23.88 2.17
C LEU A 164 -10.51 -22.80 2.63
N ILE A 165 -10.06 -21.95 1.71
CA ILE A 165 -9.09 -20.88 1.99
C ILE A 165 -9.76 -19.72 2.74
N LEU A 166 -11.04 -19.43 2.45
CA LEU A 166 -11.74 -18.33 3.10
C LEU A 166 -11.86 -18.54 4.63
N PRO A 167 -12.38 -19.68 5.14
CA PRO A 167 -12.38 -19.97 6.57
C PRO A 167 -10.97 -19.92 7.18
N TRP A 168 -9.96 -20.43 6.48
CA TRP A 168 -8.57 -20.35 6.95
C TRP A 168 -8.12 -18.91 7.25
N TYR A 169 -8.41 -17.94 6.38
CA TYR A 169 -8.10 -16.54 6.65
C TYR A 169 -8.91 -15.95 7.80
N LEU A 170 -10.16 -16.41 8.00
CA LEU A 170 -10.97 -15.95 9.13
C LEU A 170 -10.43 -16.50 10.47
N PHE A 171 -10.14 -17.80 10.53
CA PHE A 171 -9.63 -18.45 11.75
C PHE A 171 -8.18 -18.07 12.07
N SER A 172 -7.33 -17.85 11.07
CA SER A 172 -5.94 -17.45 11.31
C SER A 172 -5.79 -15.98 11.69
N LEU A 173 -6.81 -15.13 11.44
CA LEU A 173 -6.78 -13.69 11.75
C LEU A 173 -6.42 -13.39 13.22
N PRO A 174 -7.11 -13.90 14.26
CA PRO A 174 -6.79 -13.57 15.65
C PRO A 174 -5.36 -13.95 16.02
N VAL A 175 -4.91 -15.15 15.60
CA VAL A 175 -3.54 -15.62 15.84
C VAL A 175 -2.52 -14.72 15.14
N LYS A 176 -2.79 -14.33 13.88
CA LYS A 176 -1.92 -13.43 13.10
C LYS A 176 -1.87 -12.03 13.71
N LEU A 177 -2.98 -11.50 14.21
CA LEU A 177 -3.03 -10.21 14.89
C LEU A 177 -2.21 -10.23 16.18
N LEU A 178 -2.36 -11.26 17.01
CA LEU A 178 -1.58 -11.42 18.24
C LEU A 178 -0.08 -11.51 17.95
N MET A 179 0.31 -12.38 17.01
CA MET A 179 1.72 -12.54 16.61
C MET A 179 2.29 -11.25 16.01
N SER A 180 1.54 -10.56 15.17
CA SER A 180 1.92 -9.25 14.63
C SER A 180 2.08 -8.24 15.75
N PHE A 181 1.15 -8.17 16.71
CA PHE A 181 1.25 -7.28 17.86
C PHE A 181 2.54 -7.53 18.65
N ILE A 182 2.77 -8.77 19.09
CA ILE A 182 3.97 -9.18 19.86
C ILE A 182 5.26 -8.79 19.13
N LEU A 183 5.37 -9.11 17.84
CA LEU A 183 6.58 -8.83 17.06
C LEU A 183 6.81 -7.35 16.77
N ASN A 184 5.80 -6.50 16.93
CA ASN A 184 5.91 -5.05 16.75
C ASN A 184 5.90 -4.28 18.08
N LEU A 185 5.77 -4.94 19.24
CA LEU A 185 5.78 -4.31 20.58
C LEU A 185 6.97 -3.36 20.79
N LYS A 186 8.19 -3.84 20.49
CA LYS A 186 9.44 -3.06 20.64
C LYS A 186 9.55 -1.85 19.71
N ARG A 187 8.63 -1.71 18.74
CA ARG A 187 8.59 -0.59 17.78
C ARG A 187 7.49 0.41 18.10
N MET A 188 6.64 0.14 19.08
CA MET A 188 5.62 1.09 19.51
C MET A 188 6.22 2.02 20.55
N LYS A 189 6.20 3.34 20.28
CA LYS A 189 6.69 4.35 21.23
C LYS A 189 5.91 4.35 22.55
N SER A 190 4.62 4.01 22.49
CA SER A 190 3.74 3.87 23.66
C SER A 190 2.72 2.76 23.41
N ILE A 191 2.80 1.68 24.19
CA ILE A 191 1.87 0.55 24.13
C ILE A 191 0.45 0.98 24.53
N PRO A 192 0.23 1.77 25.61
CA PRO A 192 -1.09 2.24 25.99
C PRO A 192 -1.76 3.10 24.91
N GLU A 193 -1.02 4.00 24.26
CA GLU A 193 -1.57 4.82 23.16
C GLU A 193 -1.93 3.98 21.93
N ALA A 194 -1.13 2.97 21.62
CA ALA A 194 -1.39 2.07 20.50
C ALA A 194 -2.64 1.20 20.73
N ILE A 195 -2.90 0.80 21.98
CA ILE A 195 -4.12 0.09 22.38
C ILE A 195 -5.32 1.04 22.33
N LYS A 196 -5.19 2.24 22.92
CA LYS A 196 -6.25 3.27 22.93
C LYS A 196 -6.71 3.63 21.52
N ARG A 197 -5.80 3.86 20.57
CA ARG A 197 -6.14 4.19 19.16
C ARG A 197 -6.83 3.07 18.37
N ARG A 198 -6.84 1.83 18.89
CA ARG A 198 -7.33 0.64 18.16
C ARG A 198 -8.54 -0.02 18.80
N LEU A 199 -8.77 0.17 20.10
CA LEU A 199 -9.89 -0.40 20.85
C LEU A 199 -10.92 0.65 21.31
N LEU A 200 -10.56 1.94 21.31
CA LEU A 200 -11.42 3.07 21.64
C LEU A 200 -11.50 4.02 20.44
#